data_AF-A0A1W9JWX6-F1
#
_entry.id   AF-A0A1W9JWX6-F1
#
_cell.length_a   1.000
_cell.length_b   1.000
_cell.length_c   1.000
_cell.angle_alpha   90.00
_cell.angle_beta   90.00
_cell.angle_gamma   90.00
#
_symmetry.space_group_name_H-M   'P 1'
#
loop_
_entity.id
_entity.type
_entity.pdbx_description
1 polymer ?
#
loop_
_entity_poly.entity_id
_entity_poly.type
_entity_poly.pdbx_seq_one_letter_code
_entity_poly.pdbx_strand_id
1 'polypeptide(L)'
;MPMVLPRLKFLTLFALLGCGVIGCASAPANSHQDSFADYAESVFRHQSTVLSRLMMLSEAEQLPDNDIFQDTEQAMHDACHYLNEYAEREGDGESMSLRFKAKVQASIESCDASIQKMEALLTKIDQYPLPNP
;
A
#
# COMPACT_ATOMS: atom_id res chain seq x y z
N MET A 1 -14.64 45.78 63.46
CA MET A 1 -13.49 45.03 64.02
C MET A 1 -14.03 43.97 64.96
N PRO A 2 -13.55 42.72 65.00
CA PRO A 2 -12.94 41.88 63.95
C PRO A 2 -13.62 40.50 63.82
N MET A 3 -13.54 39.92 62.62
CA MET A 3 -13.58 38.47 62.40
C MET A 3 -12.30 37.84 62.94
N VAL A 4 -12.40 36.77 63.74
CA VAL A 4 -11.31 35.80 63.94
C VAL A 4 -11.91 34.42 64.17
N LEU A 5 -12.03 33.62 63.11
CA LEU A 5 -12.10 32.16 63.23
C LEU A 5 -10.67 31.60 63.36
N PRO A 6 -10.45 30.59 64.21
CA PRO A 6 -9.10 30.14 64.58
C PRO A 6 -8.59 28.98 63.71
N ARG A 7 -7.24 28.89 63.61
CA ARG A 7 -6.41 27.74 63.18
C ARG A 7 -6.44 27.44 61.67
N LEU A 8 -5.55 27.96 60.83
CA LEU A 8 -4.08 27.88 60.85
C LEU A 8 -3.54 26.55 61.41
N LYS A 9 -3.53 25.51 60.56
CA LYS A 9 -2.54 24.41 60.54
C LYS A 9 -2.86 23.37 59.44
N PHE A 10 -2.95 23.78 58.18
CA PHE A 10 -2.84 22.83 57.06
C PHE A 10 -2.19 23.49 55.83
N LEU A 11 -1.12 24.25 56.09
CA LEU A 11 -0.22 24.76 55.06
C LEU A 11 1.13 24.07 55.29
N THR A 12 1.24 22.84 54.77
CA THR A 12 2.49 22.17 54.35
C THR A 12 2.22 20.69 54.09
N LEU A 13 1.58 20.39 52.97
CA LEU A 13 1.85 19.17 52.20
C LEU A 13 1.60 19.45 50.71
N PHE A 14 2.11 20.61 50.28
CA PHE A 14 2.39 20.92 48.89
C PHE A 14 3.87 20.58 48.68
N ALA A 15 4.16 19.27 48.61
CA ALA A 15 5.48 18.79 48.28
C ALA A 15 5.33 17.48 47.51
N LEU A 16 5.47 17.60 46.19
CA LEU A 16 6.05 16.57 45.34
C LEU A 16 5.25 15.27 45.24
N LEU A 17 4.09 15.31 44.58
CA LEU A 17 3.60 14.15 43.84
C LEU A 17 3.51 14.50 42.34
N GLY A 18 4.67 14.42 41.70
CA GLY A 18 4.85 14.00 40.31
C GLY A 18 3.97 14.63 39.24
N CYS A 19 4.28 15.87 38.87
CA CYS A 19 4.13 16.28 37.47
C CYS A 19 5.26 15.58 36.67
N GLY A 20 5.06 14.29 36.43
CA GLY A 20 5.94 13.43 35.63
C GLY A 20 5.51 13.52 34.17
N VAL A 21 6.01 14.54 33.50
CA VAL A 21 5.91 14.73 32.05
C VAL A 21 6.80 13.69 31.38
N ILE A 22 6.37 12.42 31.29
CA ILE A 22 7.08 11.40 30.52
C ILE A 22 6.07 10.49 29.84
N GLY A 23 6.06 10.56 28.51
CA GLY A 23 5.44 9.56 27.65
C GLY A 23 4.02 9.92 27.25
N CYS A 24 3.86 10.86 26.31
CA CYS A 24 3.06 10.48 25.15
C CYS A 24 3.66 9.15 24.70
N ALA A 25 2.99 8.04 24.96
CA ALA A 25 3.31 6.80 24.31
C ALA A 25 3.07 7.09 22.83
N SER A 26 4.10 7.58 22.15
CA SER A 26 4.30 7.26 20.75
C SER A 26 4.33 5.75 20.75
N ALA A 27 3.15 5.15 20.54
CA ALA A 27 3.07 3.85 19.92
C ALA A 27 4.14 3.90 18.82
N PRO A 28 5.09 2.96 18.78
CA PRO A 28 6.11 2.98 17.74
C PRO A 28 5.33 3.09 16.43
N ALA A 29 5.54 4.20 15.71
CA ALA A 29 5.03 4.35 14.37
C ALA A 29 5.44 3.06 13.66
N ASN A 30 4.44 2.33 13.19
CA ASN A 30 4.56 0.95 12.80
C ASN A 30 5.30 0.94 11.45
N SER A 31 6.61 1.22 11.48
CA SER A 31 7.43 1.51 10.31
C SER A 31 7.43 0.38 9.28
N HIS A 32 7.13 -0.83 9.74
CA HIS A 32 6.97 -2.02 8.90
C HIS A 32 5.63 -2.05 8.14
N GLN A 33 4.57 -1.42 8.68
CA GLN A 33 3.32 -1.25 7.95
C GLN A 33 3.43 -0.15 6.90
N ASP A 34 4.07 0.97 7.23
CA ASP A 34 4.32 2.05 6.28
C ASP A 34 5.18 1.56 5.12
N SER A 35 6.27 0.83 5.39
CA SER A 35 7.13 0.26 4.33
C SER A 35 6.41 -0.74 3.43
N PHE A 36 5.43 -1.48 3.96
CA PHE A 36 4.65 -2.42 3.15
C PHE A 36 3.63 -1.69 2.29
N ALA A 37 2.93 -0.70 2.83
CA ALA A 37 1.98 0.11 2.08
C ALA A 37 2.67 0.84 0.92
N ASP A 38 3.83 1.45 1.17
CA ASP A 38 4.64 2.11 0.15
C ASP A 38 5.04 1.13 -0.98
N TYR A 39 5.44 -0.10 -0.62
CA TYR A 39 5.79 -1.11 -1.61
C TYR A 39 4.55 -1.56 -2.41
N ALA A 40 3.44 -1.84 -1.74
CA ALA A 40 2.16 -2.20 -2.38
C ALA A 40 1.68 -1.14 -3.37
N GLU A 41 1.75 0.14 -2.98
CA GLU A 41 1.42 1.24 -3.87
C GLU A 41 2.37 1.27 -5.08
N SER A 42 3.67 1.12 -4.87
CA SER A 42 4.65 1.12 -5.96
C SER A 42 4.37 0.04 -7.01
N VAL A 43 4.06 -1.19 -6.57
CA VAL A 43 3.73 -2.31 -7.45
C VAL A 43 2.40 -2.08 -8.15
N PHE A 44 1.39 -1.56 -7.45
CA PHE A 44 0.10 -1.23 -8.02
C PHE A 44 0.21 -0.13 -9.10
N ARG A 45 1.02 0.90 -8.86
CA ARG A 45 1.29 1.97 -9.85
C ARG A 45 2.03 1.44 -11.08
N HIS A 46 2.97 0.50 -10.88
CA HIS A 46 3.66 -0.18 -11.98
C HIS A 46 2.68 -1.01 -12.82
N GLN A 47 1.84 -1.83 -12.18
CA GLN A 47 0.78 -2.59 -12.85
C GLN A 47 -0.17 -1.69 -13.64
N SER A 48 -0.61 -0.59 -13.03
CA SER A 48 -1.53 0.37 -13.67
C SER A 48 -0.93 0.99 -14.94
N THR A 49 0.37 1.23 -14.94
CA THR A 49 1.11 1.75 -16.11
C THR A 49 1.16 0.70 -17.22
N VAL A 50 1.49 -0.56 -16.87
CA VAL A 50 1.52 -1.68 -17.81
C VAL A 50 0.13 -1.96 -18.40
N LEU A 51 -0.92 -1.96 -17.58
CA LEU A 51 -2.29 -2.17 -18.02
C LEU A 51 -2.79 -1.05 -18.92
N SER A 52 -2.49 0.21 -18.59
CA SER A 52 -2.83 1.36 -19.45
C SER A 52 -2.19 1.23 -20.83
N ARG A 53 -0.94 0.77 -20.88
CA ARG A 53 -0.24 0.51 -22.13
C ARG A 53 -0.84 -0.67 -22.90
N LEU A 54 -1.21 -1.74 -22.22
CA LEU A 54 -1.88 -2.88 -22.83
C LEU A 54 -3.20 -2.46 -23.47
N MET A 55 -4.01 -1.64 -22.79
CA MET A 55 -5.24 -1.08 -23.37
C MET A 55 -4.98 -0.26 -24.64
N MET A 56 -4.00 0.65 -24.63
CA MET A 56 -3.65 1.45 -25.81
C MET A 56 -3.20 0.59 -27.01
N LEU A 57 -2.37 -0.43 -26.76
CA LEU A 57 -1.89 -1.32 -27.82
C LEU A 57 -3.00 -2.26 -28.34
N SER A 58 -3.92 -2.66 -27.46
CA SER A 58 -5.09 -3.46 -27.81
C SER A 58 -6.03 -2.69 -28.74
N GLU A 59 -6.35 -1.44 -28.38
CA GLU A 59 -7.16 -0.54 -29.21
C GLU A 59 -6.53 -0.24 -30.57
N ALA A 60 -5.19 -0.26 -30.64
CA ALA A 60 -4.45 -0.06 -31.88
C ALA A 60 -4.23 -1.35 -32.69
N GLU A 61 -4.76 -2.49 -32.24
CA GLU A 61 -4.54 -3.83 -32.83
C GLU A 61 -3.05 -4.20 -32.98
N GLN A 62 -2.20 -3.70 -32.09
CA GLN A 62 -0.74 -3.91 -32.09
C GLN A 62 -0.28 -5.01 -31.12
N LEU A 63 -1.20 -5.56 -30.34
CA LEU A 63 -0.88 -6.68 -29.45
C LEU A 63 -0.73 -7.98 -30.25
N PRO A 64 0.28 -8.80 -29.94
CA PRO A 64 0.47 -10.04 -30.64
C PRO A 64 -0.56 -11.07 -30.18
N ASP A 65 -1.29 -11.66 -31.12
CA ASP A 65 -2.24 -12.73 -30.84
C ASP A 65 -1.52 -14.08 -30.77
N ASN A 66 -0.95 -14.39 -29.59
CA ASN A 66 -0.34 -15.67 -29.31
C ASN A 66 -0.54 -16.11 -27.85
N ASP A 67 -0.52 -17.42 -27.64
CA ASP A 67 -0.72 -18.05 -26.34
C ASP A 67 0.24 -17.52 -25.27
N ILE A 68 1.50 -17.21 -25.62
CA ILE A 68 2.48 -16.70 -24.63
C ILE A 68 2.04 -15.35 -24.08
N PHE A 69 1.53 -14.46 -24.93
CA PHE A 69 1.04 -13.16 -24.51
C PHE A 69 -0.20 -13.29 -23.62
N GLN A 70 -1.19 -14.07 -24.07
CA GLN A 70 -2.44 -14.32 -23.34
C GLN A 70 -2.18 -14.99 -21.98
N ASP A 71 -1.33 -16.01 -21.94
CA ASP A 71 -0.94 -16.72 -20.72
C ASP A 71 -0.21 -15.78 -19.75
N THR A 72 0.63 -14.87 -20.27
CA THR A 72 1.35 -13.90 -19.43
C THR A 72 0.41 -12.83 -18.87
N GLU A 73 -0.57 -12.37 -19.64
CA GLU A 73 -1.61 -11.46 -19.18
C GLU A 73 -2.45 -12.08 -18.07
N GLN A 74 -2.93 -13.30 -18.30
CA GLN A 74 -3.71 -14.05 -17.33
C GLN A 74 -2.89 -14.31 -16.05
N ALA A 75 -1.63 -14.73 -16.18
CA ALA A 75 -0.76 -14.96 -15.03
C ALA A 75 -0.48 -13.67 -14.23
N MET A 76 -0.39 -12.52 -14.88
CA MET A 76 -0.28 -11.22 -14.19
C MET A 76 -1.57 -10.87 -13.47
N HIS A 77 -2.72 -11.04 -14.12
CA HIS A 77 -4.03 -10.81 -13.51
C HIS A 77 -4.21 -11.66 -12.24
N ASP A 78 -3.92 -12.96 -12.34
CA ASP A 78 -4.05 -13.90 -11.22
C ASP A 78 -3.05 -13.61 -10.10
N ALA A 79 -1.80 -13.27 -10.42
CA ALA A 79 -0.79 -12.95 -9.41
C ALA A 79 -1.14 -11.66 -8.64
N CYS A 80 -1.74 -10.69 -9.30
CA CYS A 80 -2.04 -9.38 -8.74
C CYS A 80 -3.44 -9.25 -8.11
N HIS A 81 -4.28 -10.29 -8.14
CA HIS A 81 -5.66 -10.20 -7.65
C HIS A 81 -5.78 -9.68 -6.20
N TYR A 82 -4.93 -10.17 -5.28
CA TYR A 82 -4.94 -9.70 -3.89
C TYR A 82 -4.47 -8.24 -3.76
N LEU A 83 -3.54 -7.80 -4.61
CA LEU A 83 -3.07 -6.41 -4.61
C LEU A 83 -4.15 -5.47 -5.14
N ASN A 84 -4.87 -5.87 -6.19
CA ASN A 84 -6.01 -5.11 -6.72
C ASN A 84 -7.10 -4.95 -5.65
N GLU A 85 -7.47 -6.05 -4.98
CA GLU A 85 -8.46 -6.03 -3.90
C GLU A 85 -7.97 -5.20 -2.71
N TYR A 86 -6.66 -5.23 -2.42
CA TYR A 86 -6.07 -4.39 -1.38
C TYR A 86 -6.19 -2.90 -1.72
N ALA A 87 -5.85 -2.50 -2.94
CA ALA A 87 -5.94 -1.13 -3.40
C ALA A 87 -7.38 -0.59 -3.41
N GLU A 88 -8.35 -1.42 -3.82
CA GLU A 88 -9.78 -1.08 -3.77
C GLU A 88 -10.25 -0.82 -2.34
N ARG A 89 -10.01 -1.77 -1.43
CA ARG A 89 -10.41 -1.66 -0.01
C ARG A 89 -9.73 -0.49 0.70
N GLU A 90 -8.46 -0.22 0.38
CA GLU A 90 -7.71 0.91 0.92
C GLU A 90 -8.29 2.24 0.44
N GLY A 91 -8.57 2.37 -0.85
CA GLY A 91 -9.17 3.57 -1.44
C GLY A 91 -10.57 3.87 -0.91
N ASP A 92 -11.35 2.83 -0.60
CA ASP A 92 -12.67 2.95 0.02
C ASP A 92 -12.62 3.21 1.54
N GLY A 93 -11.42 3.18 2.14
CA GLY A 93 -11.22 3.34 3.58
C GLY A 93 -11.76 2.15 4.40
N GLU A 94 -11.92 0.98 3.78
CA GLU A 94 -12.42 -0.22 4.44
C GLU A 94 -11.39 -0.83 5.41
N SER A 95 -11.89 -1.35 6.54
CA SER A 95 -11.04 -2.10 7.45
C SER A 95 -10.72 -3.49 6.90
N MET A 96 -9.43 -3.78 6.72
CA MET A 96 -8.96 -5.09 6.26
C MET A 96 -8.55 -6.01 7.41
N SER A 97 -8.92 -7.30 7.30
CA SER A 97 -8.48 -8.32 8.26
C SER A 97 -6.97 -8.55 8.21
N LEU A 98 -6.34 -8.89 9.34
CA LEU A 98 -4.91 -9.22 9.38
C LEU A 98 -4.57 -10.41 8.48
N ARG A 99 -5.47 -11.39 8.37
CA ARG A 99 -5.33 -12.54 7.47
C ARG A 99 -5.26 -12.11 6.01
N PHE A 100 -6.08 -11.13 5.61
CA PHE A 100 -6.05 -10.58 4.27
C PHE A 100 -4.73 -9.85 4.01
N LYS A 101 -4.31 -8.94 4.92
CA LYS A 101 -3.03 -8.24 4.78
C LYS A 101 -1.84 -9.20 4.64
N ALA A 102 -1.82 -10.29 5.40
CA ALA A 102 -0.79 -11.33 5.29
C ALA A 102 -0.81 -12.05 3.92
N LYS A 103 -1.98 -12.26 3.30
CA LYS A 103 -2.07 -12.81 1.94
C LYS A 103 -1.48 -11.86 0.91
N VAL A 104 -1.82 -10.57 0.98
CA VAL A 104 -1.27 -9.55 0.08
C VAL A 104 0.25 -9.51 0.21
N GLN A 105 0.77 -9.49 1.44
CA GLN A 105 2.22 -9.51 1.68
C GLN A 105 2.89 -10.77 1.14
N ALA A 106 2.22 -11.93 1.19
CA ALA A 106 2.77 -13.16 0.64
C ALA A 106 2.69 -13.25 -0.90
N SER A 107 1.81 -12.47 -1.55
CA SER A 107 1.62 -12.51 -3.00
C SER A 107 2.28 -11.37 -3.78
N ILE A 108 2.61 -10.27 -3.12
CA ILE A 108 3.06 -9.02 -3.77
C ILE A 108 4.31 -9.22 -4.64
N GLU A 109 5.29 -10.00 -4.18
CA GLU A 109 6.51 -10.28 -4.96
C GLU A 109 6.20 -11.07 -6.24
N SER A 110 5.23 -11.98 -6.18
CA SER A 110 4.78 -12.73 -7.36
C SER A 110 4.02 -11.83 -8.33
N CYS A 111 3.25 -10.86 -7.84
CA CYS A 111 2.59 -9.87 -8.68
C CYS A 111 3.62 -9.00 -9.41
N ASP A 112 4.58 -8.43 -8.66
CA ASP A 112 5.69 -7.63 -9.21
C ASP A 112 6.47 -8.41 -10.29
N ALA A 113 6.85 -9.66 -10.01
CA ALA A 113 7.53 -10.51 -10.97
C ALA A 113 6.68 -10.79 -12.24
N SER A 114 5.37 -10.93 -12.12
CA SER A 114 4.49 -11.12 -13.29
C SER A 114 4.30 -9.82 -14.09
N ILE A 115 4.26 -8.66 -13.44
CA ILE A 115 4.24 -7.35 -14.10
C ILE A 115 5.50 -7.16 -14.95
N GLN A 116 6.68 -7.48 -14.38
CA GLN A 116 7.96 -7.38 -15.10
C GLN A 116 8.01 -8.30 -16.33
N LYS A 117 7.42 -9.51 -16.26
CA LYS A 117 7.31 -10.40 -17.41
C LYS A 117 6.44 -9.81 -18.50
N MET A 118 5.29 -9.25 -18.14
CA MET A 118 4.40 -8.58 -19.09
C MET A 118 5.09 -7.36 -19.73
N GLU A 119 5.74 -6.52 -18.94
CA GLU A 119 6.49 -5.37 -19.43
C GLU A 119 7.61 -5.76 -20.41
N ALA A 120 8.31 -6.86 -20.14
CA ALA A 120 9.32 -7.40 -21.05
C ALA A 120 8.72 -7.87 -22.39
N LEU A 121 7.48 -8.36 -22.41
CA LEU A 121 6.78 -8.67 -23.66
C LEU A 121 6.38 -7.39 -24.40
N LEU A 122 5.80 -6.41 -23.69
CA LEU A 122 5.39 -5.13 -24.29
C LEU A 122 6.58 -4.38 -24.90
N THR A 123 7.75 -4.41 -24.25
CA THR A 123 8.97 -3.78 -24.76
C THR A 123 9.43 -4.36 -26.09
N LYS A 124 9.18 -5.65 -26.36
CA LYS A 124 9.50 -6.27 -27.65
C LYS A 124 8.61 -5.75 -28.79
N ILE A 125 7.38 -5.36 -28.47
CA ILE A 125 6.44 -4.77 -29.43
C ILE A 125 6.94 -3.39 -29.85
N ASP A 126 7.38 -2.54 -28.91
CA ASP A 126 7.92 -1.21 -29.23
C ASP A 126 9.15 -1.26 -30.13
N GLN A 127 9.98 -2.29 -29.97
CA GLN A 127 11.21 -2.48 -30.75
C GLN A 127 10.93 -2.96 -32.18
N TYR A 128 9.73 -3.49 -32.45
CA TYR A 128 9.27 -3.94 -33.76
C TYR A 128 7.94 -3.24 -34.10
N PRO A 129 7.96 -1.96 -34.52
CA PRO A 129 6.77 -1.35 -35.08
C PRO A 129 6.33 -2.16 -36.31
N LEU A 130 5.12 -2.72 -36.26
CA LEU A 130 4.52 -3.41 -37.40
C LEU A 130 4.48 -2.44 -38.60
N PRO A 131 4.88 -2.87 -39.81
CA PRO A 131 4.78 -2.02 -40.98
C PRO A 131 3.32 -1.63 -41.21
N ASN A 132 3.05 -0.32 -41.31
CA ASN A 132 1.74 0.19 -41.70
C ASN A 132 1.32 -0.43 -43.04
N PRO A 133 0.06 -0.87 -43.21
CA PRO A 133 -0.48 -1.23 -44.52
C PRO A 133 -0.51 -0.05 -45.49
#